data_AF-A0A9N8YN15-F1
#
_entry.id   AF-A0A9N8YN15-F1
#
_cell.length_a   1.000
_cell.length_b   1.000
_cell.length_c   1.000
_cell.angle_alpha   90.00
_cell.angle_beta   90.00
_cell.angle_gamma   90.00
#
_symmetry.space_group_name_H-M   'P 1'
#
loop_
_entity.id
_entity.type
_entity.pdbx_description
1 polymer ?
#
loop_
_entity_poly.entity_id
_entity_poly.type
_entity_poly.pdbx_seq_one_letter_code
_entity_poly.pdbx_strand_id
1 'polypeptide(L)'
;MSKNGSFSPVNETVGVDEKFEMINEQLKYCTLEINGIFTNLFELDKFGKLVPIPLTPFRYNVIVTEGGFHLETGEIRTPKVAFTPDFIRRNLTYEQLNTFHGKPFSPTFVVEVDDVENIDSEKFKQLDVKFKESYFDPLTSIQLGWLIDPFTLRSGSTSETKVAMFFVVTVIGVIWMVTTLYQVLRWRYRE
;
A
#
# COMPACT_ATOMS: atom_id res chain seq x y z
N MET A 1 21.16 13.18 40.65
CA MET A 1 22.61 13.11 40.38
C MET A 1 22.79 13.12 38.87
N SER A 2 23.25 14.24 38.32
CA SER A 2 23.56 14.41 36.90
C SER A 2 24.80 13.57 36.53
N LYS A 3 24.73 12.83 35.43
CA LYS A 3 25.92 12.29 34.75
C LYS A 3 25.92 12.81 33.31
N ASN A 4 26.64 13.90 33.12
CA ASN A 4 27.10 14.36 31.81
C ASN A 4 28.07 13.32 31.24
N GLY A 5 27.65 12.60 30.20
CA GLY A 5 28.56 11.82 29.35
C GLY A 5 29.02 12.70 28.19
N SER A 6 30.28 13.14 28.22
CA SER A 6 30.92 13.85 27.11
C SER A 6 31.15 12.91 25.93
N PHE A 7 30.56 13.21 24.77
CA PHE A 7 30.89 12.53 23.51
C PHE A 7 32.23 13.07 22.98
N SER A 8 33.22 12.19 22.87
CA SER A 8 34.44 12.44 22.08
C SER A 8 34.22 11.90 20.66
N PRO A 9 34.72 12.57 19.60
CA PRO A 9 34.56 12.09 18.24
C PRO A 9 35.56 10.97 17.99
N VAL A 10 35.07 9.73 17.89
CA VAL A 10 35.88 8.60 17.41
C VAL A 10 35.80 8.57 15.89
N ASN A 11 36.93 8.86 15.25
CA ASN A 11 37.19 8.68 13.83
C ASN A 11 37.37 7.19 13.50
N GLU A 12 36.29 6.42 13.56
CA GLU A 12 36.24 5.09 12.97
C GLU A 12 35.01 5.02 12.10
N THR A 13 35.15 4.42 10.93
CA THR A 13 34.08 3.94 10.08
C THR A 13 33.26 2.90 10.86
N VAL A 14 32.43 3.38 11.79
CA VAL A 14 31.46 2.57 12.49
C VAL A 14 30.44 2.19 11.43
N GLY A 15 30.50 0.92 11.02
CA GLY A 15 29.51 0.31 10.15
C GLY A 15 28.12 0.67 10.65
N VAL A 16 27.21 0.86 9.69
CA VAL A 16 25.81 1.21 9.90
C VAL A 16 25.10 0.22 10.85
N ASP A 17 25.73 -0.89 11.22
CA ASP A 17 25.10 -2.13 11.64
C ASP A 17 24.77 -2.18 13.15
N GLU A 18 25.71 -2.08 14.10
CA GLU A 18 25.38 -2.38 15.51
C GLU A 18 24.44 -1.38 16.19
N LYS A 19 24.62 -0.08 15.94
CA LYS A 19 23.76 0.96 16.51
C LYS A 19 22.36 0.94 15.90
N PHE A 20 22.28 0.67 14.59
CA PHE A 20 21.00 0.53 13.91
C PHE A 20 20.25 -0.70 14.43
N GLU A 21 20.91 -1.86 14.53
CA GLU A 21 20.29 -3.07 15.06
C GLU A 21 19.83 -2.89 16.50
N MET A 22 20.63 -2.23 17.35
CA MET A 22 20.21 -1.91 18.72
C MET A 22 18.97 -1.01 18.78
N ILE A 23 18.89 0.01 17.93
CA ILE A 23 17.71 0.88 17.82
C ILE A 23 16.52 0.07 17.31
N ASN A 24 16.70 -0.72 16.25
CA ASN A 24 15.66 -1.53 15.63
C ASN A 24 15.05 -2.55 16.63
N GLU A 25 15.87 -3.19 17.46
CA GLU A 25 15.39 -4.07 18.54
C GLU A 25 14.57 -3.32 19.60
N GLN A 26 14.95 -2.08 19.95
CA GLN A 26 14.17 -1.26 20.88
C GLN A 26 12.83 -0.83 20.28
N LEU A 27 12.80 -0.49 18.99
CA LEU A 27 11.60 -0.04 18.29
C LEU A 27 10.49 -1.09 18.19
N LYS A 28 10.83 -2.38 18.32
CA LYS A 28 9.83 -3.46 18.41
C LYS A 28 8.88 -3.29 19.61
N TYR A 29 9.37 -2.67 20.68
CA TYR A 29 8.67 -2.62 21.97
C TYR A 29 8.44 -1.20 22.48
N CYS A 30 9.14 -0.19 21.94
CA CYS A 30 9.13 1.16 22.47
C CYS A 30 9.19 2.22 21.36
N THR A 31 8.41 3.28 21.54
CA THR A 31 8.51 4.51 20.75
C THR A 31 9.62 5.39 21.32
N LEU A 32 10.46 5.97 20.45
CA LEU A 32 11.52 6.90 20.85
C LEU A 32 11.02 8.35 20.76
N GLU A 33 11.45 9.19 21.69
CA GLU A 33 11.26 10.65 21.61
C GLU A 33 12.57 11.31 21.18
N ILE A 34 12.56 11.97 20.03
CA ILE A 34 13.71 12.69 19.47
C ILE A 34 13.28 14.13 19.22
N ASN A 35 13.89 15.09 19.92
CA ASN A 35 13.56 16.52 19.80
C ASN A 35 12.06 16.84 19.99
N GLY A 36 11.39 16.13 20.90
CA GLY A 36 9.94 16.28 21.14
C GLY A 36 9.03 15.60 20.12
N ILE A 37 9.60 14.83 19.17
CA ILE A 37 8.86 14.03 18.20
C ILE A 37 8.94 12.56 18.60
N PHE A 38 7.78 11.93 18.77
CA PHE A 38 7.68 10.48 18.96
C PHE A 38 7.82 9.78 17.61
N THR A 39 8.69 8.76 17.54
CA THR A 39 8.86 7.94 16.34
C THR A 39 9.20 6.49 16.68
N ASN A 40 8.78 5.59 15.81
CA ASN A 40 9.24 4.20 15.79
C ASN A 40 9.65 3.75 14.38
N LEU A 41 9.85 4.70 13.46
CA LEU A 41 10.18 4.46 12.07
C LEU A 41 11.25 5.45 11.62
N PHE A 42 12.24 4.98 10.89
CA PHE A 42 13.33 5.80 10.38
C PHE A 42 13.49 5.56 8.88
N GLU A 43 13.86 6.61 8.16
CA GLU A 43 14.31 6.53 6.77
C GLU A 43 15.75 7.02 6.66
N LEU A 44 16.49 6.50 5.68
CA LEU A 44 17.75 7.11 5.27
C LEU A 44 17.45 8.19 4.24
N ASP A 45 17.88 9.42 4.49
CA ASP A 45 17.84 10.46 3.48
C ASP A 45 18.86 10.19 2.36
N LYS A 46 18.82 11.02 1.31
CA LYS A 46 19.73 10.93 0.17
C LYS A 46 21.22 11.08 0.52
N PHE A 47 21.55 11.51 1.73
CA PHE A 47 22.91 11.65 2.24
C PHE A 47 23.29 10.52 3.21
N GLY A 48 22.45 9.50 3.35
CA GLY A 48 22.66 8.37 4.26
C GLY A 48 22.42 8.72 5.73
N LYS A 49 21.74 9.82 6.04
CA LYS A 49 21.41 10.20 7.41
C LYS A 49 20.07 9.58 7.80
N LEU A 50 20.02 8.96 8.97
CA LEU A 50 18.76 8.50 9.58
C LEU A 50 17.90 9.70 9.97
N VAL A 51 16.69 9.75 9.40
CA VAL A 51 15.67 10.76 9.69
C VAL A 51 14.48 10.05 10.33
N PRO A 52 14.03 10.48 11.54
CA PRO A 52 12.85 9.91 12.16
C PRO A 52 11.61 10.27 11.35
N ILE A 53 10.78 9.29 11.02
CA ILE A 53 9.45 9.51 10.47
C ILE A 53 8.55 9.83 11.67
N PRO A 54 7.97 11.04 11.76
CA PRO A 54 7.09 11.39 12.86
C PRO A 54 5.93 10.41 12.92
N LEU A 55 5.65 9.85 14.11
CA LEU A 55 4.40 9.15 14.31
C LEU A 55 3.26 10.12 14.03
N THR A 56 2.42 9.78 13.06
CA THR A 56 1.23 10.57 12.78
C THR A 56 0.29 10.48 13.99
N PRO A 57 -0.07 11.62 14.62
CA PRO A 57 -0.90 11.62 15.83
C PRO A 57 -2.33 11.11 15.59
N PHE A 58 -2.70 10.87 14.33
CA PHE A 58 -4.00 10.37 13.92
C PHE A 58 -3.91 8.96 13.33
N ARG A 59 -4.73 8.09 13.92
CA ARG A 59 -5.28 6.79 13.52
C ARG A 59 -5.21 6.46 12.01
N TYR A 60 -4.03 6.33 11.45
CA TYR A 60 -3.78 5.59 10.22
C TYR A 60 -2.83 4.46 10.58
N ASN A 61 -3.25 3.60 11.51
CA ASN A 61 -2.63 2.27 11.56
C ASN A 61 -3.06 1.58 10.27
N VAL A 62 -2.18 1.66 9.28
CA VAL A 62 -2.32 0.99 7.99
C VAL A 62 -2.20 -0.49 8.28
N ILE A 63 -3.24 -1.26 7.96
CA ILE A 63 -3.09 -2.70 7.84
C ILE A 63 -3.09 -3.01 6.34
N VAL A 64 -1.92 -3.37 5.84
CA VAL A 64 -1.77 -4.13 4.60
C VAL A 64 -2.05 -5.57 4.99
N THR A 65 -3.28 -6.04 4.81
CA THR A 65 -3.62 -7.44 5.09
C THR A 65 -3.39 -8.29 3.84
N GLU A 66 -2.58 -9.33 3.94
CA GLU A 66 -2.76 -10.54 3.13
C GLU A 66 -3.95 -11.30 3.73
N GLY A 67 -5.15 -11.09 3.20
CA GLY A 67 -6.37 -11.64 3.79
C GLY A 67 -7.53 -11.67 2.80
N GLY A 68 -8.47 -12.58 3.03
CA GLY A 68 -9.71 -12.64 2.25
C GLY A 68 -10.74 -11.64 2.76
N PHE A 69 -11.50 -11.05 1.84
CA PHE A 69 -12.61 -10.17 2.13
C PHE A 69 -13.89 -10.81 1.61
N HIS A 70 -14.89 -10.91 2.48
CA HIS A 70 -16.26 -11.23 2.08
C HIS A 70 -16.91 -9.92 1.63
N LEU A 71 -17.01 -9.72 0.32
CA LEU A 71 -17.53 -8.50 -0.30
C LEU A 71 -19.05 -8.46 -0.24
N GLU A 72 -19.63 -7.26 -0.32
CA GLU A 72 -21.07 -7.01 -0.30
C GLU A 72 -21.83 -7.69 -1.44
N THR A 73 -21.13 -8.08 -2.51
CA THR A 73 -21.63 -8.91 -3.61
C THR A 73 -21.89 -10.38 -3.20
N GLY A 74 -21.37 -10.81 -2.04
CA GLY A 74 -21.36 -12.20 -1.58
C GLY A 74 -20.11 -12.98 -2.01
N GLU A 75 -19.23 -12.38 -2.81
CA GLU A 75 -17.98 -13.01 -3.23
C GLU A 75 -16.91 -12.93 -2.13
N ILE A 76 -16.04 -13.95 -2.07
CA ILE A 76 -14.82 -13.89 -1.25
C ILE A 76 -13.64 -13.62 -2.17
N ARG A 77 -12.93 -12.51 -1.92
CA ARG A 77 -11.76 -12.10 -2.73
C ARG A 77 -10.54 -11.87 -1.84
N THR A 78 -9.40 -12.36 -2.30
CA THR A 78 -8.09 -12.24 -1.63
C THR A 78 -7.15 -11.40 -2.50
N PRO A 79 -7.22 -10.05 -2.44
CA PRO A 79 -6.22 -9.21 -3.10
C PRO A 79 -4.84 -9.43 -2.46
N LYS A 80 -3.77 -9.11 -3.19
CA LYS A 80 -2.40 -9.19 -2.67
C LYS A 80 -2.11 -8.13 -1.62
N VAL A 81 -2.65 -6.94 -1.82
CA VAL A 81 -2.67 -5.88 -0.79
C VAL A 81 -4.07 -5.31 -0.74
N ALA A 82 -4.56 -5.05 0.46
CA ALA A 82 -5.76 -4.27 0.67
C ALA A 82 -5.53 -3.23 1.76
N PHE A 83 -6.26 -2.14 1.66
CA PHE A 83 -6.27 -1.07 2.64
C PHE A 83 -7.69 -0.74 3.07
N THR A 84 -7.91 -0.80 4.38
CA THR A 84 -9.13 -0.35 5.04
C THR A 84 -8.77 0.79 5.98
N PRO A 85 -9.31 2.00 5.78
CA PRO A 85 -9.12 3.12 6.68
C PRO A 85 -9.48 2.77 8.12
N ASP A 86 -8.69 3.29 9.05
CA ASP A 86 -8.78 2.94 10.46
C ASP A 86 -10.14 3.30 11.08
N PHE A 87 -10.82 4.34 10.59
CA PHE A 87 -12.16 4.72 11.02
C PHE A 87 -13.24 3.72 10.56
N ILE A 88 -13.05 3.05 9.41
CA ILE A 88 -13.91 1.94 8.98
C ILE A 88 -13.60 0.72 9.83
N ARG A 89 -12.31 0.35 9.89
CA ARG A 89 -11.82 -0.85 10.57
C ARG A 89 -12.25 -0.92 12.04
N ARG A 90 -12.15 0.20 12.78
CA ARG A 90 -12.53 0.26 14.21
C ARG A 90 -14.02 0.07 14.46
N ASN A 91 -14.85 0.20 13.42
CA ASN A 91 -16.28 -0.05 13.48
C ASN A 91 -16.66 -1.46 13.02
N LEU A 92 -15.69 -2.29 12.57
CA LEU A 92 -15.94 -3.67 12.19
C LEU A 92 -15.94 -4.58 13.41
N THR A 93 -16.75 -5.63 13.35
CA THR A 93 -16.79 -6.65 14.41
C THR A 93 -15.61 -7.62 14.28
N TYR A 94 -15.35 -8.37 15.35
CA TYR A 94 -14.35 -9.45 15.34
C TYR A 94 -14.63 -10.48 14.23
N GLU A 95 -15.90 -10.84 14.04
CA GLU A 95 -16.31 -11.81 13.01
C GLU A 95 -16.04 -11.29 11.60
N GLN A 96 -16.25 -10.00 11.33
CA GLN A 96 -15.94 -9.40 10.03
C GLN A 96 -14.43 -9.39 9.75
N LEU A 97 -13.61 -9.12 10.77
CA LEU A 97 -12.16 -8.99 10.62
C LEU A 97 -11.42 -10.34 10.55
N ASN A 98 -11.92 -11.37 11.24
CA ASN A 98 -11.16 -12.60 11.46
C ASN A 98 -11.86 -13.86 10.91
N THR A 99 -13.06 -13.73 10.33
CA THR A 99 -13.82 -14.86 9.78
C THR A 99 -14.60 -14.45 8.53
N PHE A 100 -15.17 -15.41 7.81
CA PHE A 100 -16.10 -15.14 6.71
C PHE A 100 -17.58 -15.20 7.13
N HIS A 101 -17.87 -15.39 8.42
CA HIS A 101 -19.24 -15.52 8.94
C HIS A 101 -19.83 -14.17 9.38
N GLY A 102 -19.02 -13.13 9.53
CA GLY A 102 -19.49 -11.78 9.80
C GLY A 102 -20.20 -11.16 8.59
N LYS A 103 -20.85 -10.01 8.81
CA LYS A 103 -21.45 -9.23 7.73
C LYS A 103 -20.39 -8.85 6.67
N PRO A 104 -20.68 -8.97 5.37
CA PRO A 104 -19.76 -8.55 4.33
C PRO A 104 -19.28 -7.10 4.49
N PHE A 105 -18.03 -6.85 4.12
CA PHE A 105 -17.48 -5.51 4.00
C PHE A 105 -16.36 -5.48 2.96
N SER A 106 -16.23 -4.34 2.28
CA SER A 106 -15.14 -4.07 1.35
C SER A 106 -14.02 -3.23 1.95
N PRO A 107 -12.74 -3.48 1.59
CA PRO A 107 -11.68 -2.50 1.77
C PRO A 107 -11.91 -1.29 0.84
N THR A 108 -11.14 -0.21 1.01
CA THR A 108 -11.25 0.99 0.17
C THR A 108 -10.27 0.98 -1.01
N PHE A 109 -9.13 0.30 -0.85
CA PHE A 109 -8.11 0.16 -1.88
C PHE A 109 -7.60 -1.27 -1.94
N VAL A 110 -7.37 -1.76 -3.16
CA VAL A 110 -6.87 -3.11 -3.42
C VAL A 110 -5.72 -3.09 -4.43
N VAL A 111 -4.81 -4.06 -4.31
CA VAL A 111 -3.72 -4.29 -5.27
C VAL A 111 -3.68 -5.75 -5.64
N GLU A 112 -3.54 -6.00 -6.93
CA GLU A 112 -3.14 -7.27 -7.49
C GLU A 112 -1.70 -7.16 -7.97
N VAL A 113 -0.91 -8.19 -7.68
CA VAL A 113 0.48 -8.29 -8.13
C VAL A 113 0.60 -9.60 -8.89
N ASP A 114 0.87 -9.51 -10.18
CA ASP A 114 1.01 -10.72 -10.99
C ASP A 114 1.81 -10.52 -12.28
N ASP A 115 2.45 -11.60 -12.75
CA ASP A 115 3.10 -11.63 -14.07
C ASP A 115 2.02 -11.76 -15.14
N VAL A 116 1.64 -10.63 -15.77
CA VAL A 116 0.57 -10.63 -16.77
C VAL A 116 1.09 -10.88 -18.18
N GLU A 117 2.40 -10.98 -18.39
CA GLU A 117 3.10 -11.13 -19.69
C GLU A 117 2.80 -10.00 -20.71
N ASN A 118 1.53 -9.86 -21.11
CA ASN A 118 0.99 -8.83 -21.97
C ASN A 118 -0.54 -8.69 -21.77
N ILE A 119 -1.14 -7.67 -22.39
CA ILE A 119 -2.58 -7.35 -22.25
C ILE A 119 -3.52 -8.41 -22.85
N ASP A 120 -3.05 -9.23 -23.78
CA ASP A 120 -3.87 -10.25 -24.43
C ASP A 120 -3.84 -11.59 -23.69
N SER A 121 -2.97 -11.71 -22.66
CA SER A 121 -2.85 -12.91 -21.87
C SER A 121 -4.17 -13.22 -21.14
N GLU A 122 -4.45 -14.51 -21.01
CA GLU A 122 -5.62 -14.98 -20.27
C GLU A 122 -5.61 -14.49 -18.82
N LYS A 123 -4.42 -14.37 -18.25
CA LYS A 123 -4.19 -13.90 -16.89
C LYS A 123 -4.53 -12.42 -16.72
N PHE A 124 -4.13 -11.58 -17.67
CA PHE A 124 -4.56 -10.17 -17.68
C PHE A 124 -6.08 -10.07 -17.78
N LYS A 125 -6.71 -10.83 -18.69
CA LYS A 125 -8.17 -10.80 -18.88
C LYS A 125 -8.93 -11.21 -17.62
N GLN A 126 -8.46 -12.24 -16.92
CA GLN A 126 -9.05 -12.67 -15.65
C GLN A 126 -8.92 -11.58 -14.57
N LEU A 127 -7.78 -10.90 -14.49
CA LEU A 127 -7.59 -9.79 -13.54
C LEU A 127 -8.44 -8.58 -13.94
N ASP A 128 -8.54 -8.23 -15.21
CA ASP A 128 -9.38 -7.14 -15.72
C ASP A 128 -10.86 -7.38 -15.39
N VAL A 129 -11.36 -8.60 -15.60
CA VAL A 129 -12.70 -9.02 -15.18
C VAL A 129 -12.86 -8.91 -13.67
N LYS A 130 -11.89 -9.42 -12.88
CA LYS A 130 -11.93 -9.32 -11.41
C LYS A 130 -12.01 -7.87 -10.92
N PHE A 131 -11.24 -6.96 -11.51
CA PHE A 131 -11.33 -5.54 -11.17
C PHE A 131 -12.69 -4.95 -11.53
N LYS A 132 -13.17 -5.18 -12.75
CA LYS A 132 -14.41 -4.56 -13.25
C LYS A 132 -15.67 -5.10 -12.58
N GLU A 133 -15.75 -6.41 -12.40
CA GLU A 133 -16.98 -7.11 -12.01
C GLU A 133 -17.04 -7.45 -10.53
N SER A 134 -15.91 -7.62 -9.85
CA SER A 134 -15.90 -7.89 -8.40
C SER A 134 -15.49 -6.67 -7.59
N TYR A 135 -14.34 -6.06 -7.90
CA TYR A 135 -13.83 -4.97 -7.08
C TYR A 135 -14.53 -3.65 -7.30
N PHE A 136 -14.96 -3.34 -8.52
CA PHE A 136 -15.69 -2.11 -8.81
C PHE A 136 -17.18 -2.34 -9.05
N ASP A 137 -17.70 -3.44 -8.51
CA ASP A 137 -19.14 -3.64 -8.44
C ASP A 137 -19.77 -2.50 -7.62
N PRO A 138 -20.91 -1.91 -8.07
CA PRO A 138 -21.57 -0.80 -7.39
C PRO A 138 -21.99 -1.07 -5.93
N LEU A 139 -22.07 -2.34 -5.50
CA LEU A 139 -22.37 -2.73 -4.12
C LEU A 139 -21.15 -2.62 -3.19
N THR A 140 -19.94 -2.64 -3.75
CA THR A 140 -18.70 -2.57 -2.98
C THR A 140 -18.33 -1.13 -2.64
N SER A 141 -17.48 -0.97 -1.62
CA SER A 141 -16.94 0.33 -1.20
C SER A 141 -15.50 0.57 -1.68
N ILE A 142 -14.99 -0.25 -2.61
CA ILE A 142 -13.64 -0.13 -3.15
C ILE A 142 -13.62 1.05 -4.13
N GLN A 143 -12.67 1.96 -3.94
CA GLN A 143 -12.59 3.21 -4.71
C GLN A 143 -11.41 3.23 -5.69
N LEU A 144 -10.37 2.44 -5.39
CA LEU A 144 -9.12 2.41 -6.15
C LEU A 144 -8.56 0.99 -6.21
N GLY A 145 -8.01 0.64 -7.37
CA GLY A 145 -7.41 -0.66 -7.61
C GLY A 145 -6.12 -0.53 -8.43
N TRP A 146 -5.05 -1.19 -7.99
CA TRP A 146 -3.78 -1.26 -8.73
C TRP A 146 -3.51 -2.67 -9.22
N LEU A 147 -3.12 -2.80 -10.48
CA LEU A 147 -2.51 -4.01 -11.00
C LEU A 147 -1.02 -3.72 -11.24
N ILE A 148 -0.16 -4.46 -10.54
CA ILE A 148 1.29 -4.33 -10.61
C ILE A 148 1.86 -5.58 -11.27
N ASP A 149 2.54 -5.39 -12.40
CA ASP A 149 3.37 -6.44 -13.01
C ASP A 149 4.85 -6.18 -12.66
N PRO A 150 5.45 -7.02 -11.79
CA PRO A 150 6.84 -6.84 -11.41
C PRO A 150 7.83 -7.35 -12.49
N PHE A 151 7.38 -8.12 -13.49
CA PHE A 151 8.24 -8.81 -14.45
C PHE A 151 8.24 -8.20 -15.86
N THR A 152 7.48 -7.13 -16.11
CA THR A 152 7.55 -6.41 -17.40
C THR A 152 8.99 -5.97 -17.76
N LEU A 153 9.90 -5.94 -16.78
CA LEU A 153 11.35 -5.70 -16.93
C LEU A 153 12.12 -6.75 -17.75
N ARG A 154 11.53 -7.90 -18.12
CA ARG A 154 12.24 -8.96 -18.85
C ARG A 154 12.35 -8.72 -20.36
N SER A 155 11.54 -7.82 -20.94
CA SER A 155 11.57 -7.53 -22.38
C SER A 155 12.39 -6.28 -22.70
N GLY A 156 13.70 -6.30 -22.40
CA GLY A 156 14.75 -5.46 -23.04
C GLY A 156 14.51 -3.94 -23.21
N SER A 157 13.53 -3.37 -22.55
CA SER A 157 13.18 -1.95 -22.56
C SER A 157 13.25 -1.47 -21.12
N THR A 158 13.66 -0.21 -20.97
CA THR A 158 14.03 0.51 -19.75
C THR A 158 13.31 0.08 -18.47
N SER A 159 14.03 0.15 -17.36
CA SER A 159 13.67 -0.35 -16.03
C SER A 159 12.46 0.34 -15.37
N GLU A 160 11.29 0.28 -16.01
CA GLU A 160 10.05 0.87 -15.52
C GLU A 160 9.08 -0.25 -15.14
N THR A 161 8.68 -0.28 -13.86
CA THR A 161 7.55 -1.10 -13.41
C THR A 161 6.28 -0.57 -14.06
N LYS A 162 5.53 -1.41 -14.79
CA LYS A 162 4.23 -1.03 -15.33
C LYS A 162 3.17 -1.14 -14.22
N VAL A 163 2.56 -0.01 -13.89
CA VAL A 163 1.43 0.06 -12.94
C VAL A 163 0.19 0.47 -13.72
N ALA A 164 -0.82 -0.40 -13.75
CA ALA A 164 -2.14 -0.05 -14.24
C ALA A 164 -3.00 0.44 -13.07
N MET A 165 -3.60 1.61 -13.22
CA MET A 165 -4.43 2.25 -12.20
C MET A 165 -5.88 2.30 -12.68
N PHE A 166 -6.78 1.72 -11.90
CA PHE A 166 -8.21 1.72 -12.19
C PHE A 166 -8.94 2.63 -11.19
N PHE A 167 -9.78 3.53 -11.70
CA PHE A 167 -10.55 4.47 -10.90
C PHE A 167 -12.05 4.23 -11.07
N VAL A 168 -12.79 4.32 -9.96
CA VAL A 168 -14.24 4.49 -10.01
C VAL A 168 -14.54 5.98 -10.16
N VAL A 169 -15.10 6.36 -11.31
CA VAL A 169 -15.61 7.73 -11.50
C VAL A 169 -17.13 7.69 -11.34
N THR A 170 -17.65 8.12 -10.20
CA THR A 170 -19.10 8.33 -10.03
C THR A 170 -19.46 9.67 -10.63
N VAL A 171 -20.37 9.66 -11.60
CA VAL A 171 -20.59 10.82 -12.46
C VAL A 171 -22.05 11.04 -12.79
N ILE A 172 -22.59 12.13 -12.28
CA ILE A 172 -23.60 12.92 -13.00
C ILE A 172 -22.87 14.23 -13.43
N GLY A 173 -22.14 14.23 -14.56
CA GLY A 173 -21.53 15.46 -15.14
C GLY A 173 -20.14 15.41 -15.84
N VAL A 174 -19.37 14.34 -15.69
CA VAL A 174 -17.95 14.12 -16.07
C VAL A 174 -17.78 13.15 -17.27
N ILE A 175 -18.88 12.69 -17.90
CA ILE A 175 -18.83 11.73 -19.03
C ILE A 175 -17.97 12.26 -20.19
N TRP A 176 -17.84 13.57 -20.33
CA TRP A 176 -16.99 14.19 -21.35
C TRP A 176 -15.50 14.29 -20.98
N MET A 177 -15.14 14.29 -19.70
CA MET A 177 -13.73 14.41 -19.27
C MET A 177 -13.05 13.02 -19.19
N VAL A 178 -13.83 11.96 -18.92
CA VAL A 178 -13.33 10.58 -18.80
C VAL A 178 -12.96 9.96 -20.15
N THR A 179 -13.67 10.29 -21.24
CA THR A 179 -13.27 9.82 -22.58
C THR A 179 -11.91 10.39 -23.00
N THR A 180 -11.59 11.63 -22.61
CA THR A 180 -10.28 12.22 -22.89
C THR A 180 -9.18 11.58 -22.02
N LEU A 181 -9.43 11.33 -20.72
CA LEU A 181 -8.43 10.73 -19.84
C LEU A 181 -8.18 9.24 -20.14
N TYR A 182 -9.22 8.48 -20.50
CA TYR A 182 -9.10 7.08 -20.91
C TYR A 182 -8.26 6.93 -22.18
N GLN A 183 -8.38 7.86 -23.13
CA GLN A 183 -7.54 7.87 -24.34
C GLN A 183 -6.09 8.30 -24.05
N VAL A 184 -5.87 9.20 -23.09
CA VAL A 184 -4.52 9.62 -22.66
C VAL A 184 -3.79 8.48 -21.93
N LEU A 185 -4.48 7.71 -21.08
CA LEU A 185 -3.88 6.55 -20.40
C LEU A 185 -3.65 5.36 -21.36
N ARG A 186 -4.52 5.18 -22.36
CA ARG A 186 -4.32 4.20 -23.43
C ARG A 186 -3.09 4.52 -24.31
N TRP A 187 -2.71 5.80 -24.42
CA TRP A 187 -1.56 6.21 -25.22
C TRP A 187 -0.21 5.82 -24.58
N ARG A 188 -0.12 5.83 -23.25
CA ARG A 188 1.10 5.42 -22.52
C ARG A 188 1.34 3.90 -22.51
N TYR A 189 0.40 3.12 -23.05
CA TYR A 189 0.52 1.66 -23.24
C TYR A 189 0.97 1.28 -24.66
N ARG A 190 1.26 2.26 -25.53
CA ARG A 190 1.51 2.04 -26.96
C ARG A 190 2.95 2.33 -27.44
N GLU A 191 3.91 2.43 -26.53
CA GLU A 191 5.34 2.48 -26.85
C GLU A 191 6.11 1.38 -26.08
#